data_AF-A0A359BAF3-F1
#
_entry.id   AF-A0A359BAF3-F1
#
_cell.length_a   1.000
_cell.length_b   1.000
_cell.length_c   1.000
_cell.angle_alpha   90.00
_cell.angle_beta   90.00
_cell.angle_gamma   90.00
#
_symmetry.space_group_name_H-M   'P 1'
#
loop_
_entity.id
_entity.type
_entity.pdbx_description
1 polymer ?
#
loop_
_entity_poly.entity_id
_entity_poly.type
_entity_poly.pdbx_seq_one_letter_code
_entity_poly.pdbx_strand_id
1 'polypeptide(L)'
;MLSNMKEEKITLIALVGVYLVGVASFVCFFFLGNPGLPLGWIFGGALMILAYLSIVFSSKAILNGATGKGVGTSFAVMFSLLRIILLAGGLFLSGFYTYKLQSNWLNVWTVFGGYLPLGIVTGITGFINSRKSKKEVE
;
A
#
# COMPACT_ATOMS: atom_id res chain seq x y z
N MET A 1 -7.13 -22.72 2.06
CA MET A 1 -5.69 -22.40 1.87
C MET A 1 -5.36 -21.99 0.42
N LEU A 2 -5.85 -22.72 -0.60
CA LEU A 2 -5.64 -22.38 -2.03
C LEU A 2 -6.35 -21.08 -2.51
N SER A 3 -7.49 -20.70 -1.94
CA SER A 3 -8.18 -19.43 -2.30
C SER A 3 -7.42 -18.19 -1.81
N ASN A 4 -6.96 -18.20 -0.55
CA ASN A 4 -6.19 -17.09 0.02
C ASN A 4 -4.88 -16.81 -0.73
N MET A 5 -4.19 -17.84 -1.23
CA MET A 5 -2.99 -17.64 -2.05
C MET A 5 -3.28 -17.04 -3.43
N LYS A 6 -4.48 -17.24 -3.99
CA LYS A 6 -4.88 -16.60 -5.27
C LYS A 6 -5.21 -15.12 -5.04
N GLU A 7 -5.92 -14.79 -3.98
CA GLU A 7 -6.31 -13.40 -3.65
C GLU A 7 -5.11 -12.52 -3.32
N GLU A 8 -4.13 -13.04 -2.58
CA GLU A 8 -2.88 -12.32 -2.29
C GLU A 8 -2.10 -11.97 -3.56
N LYS A 9 -2.02 -12.91 -4.51
CA LYS A 9 -1.34 -12.73 -5.79
C LYS A 9 -2.08 -11.75 -6.70
N ILE A 10 -3.41 -11.81 -6.76
CA ILE A 10 -4.22 -10.88 -7.56
C ILE A 10 -4.07 -9.45 -7.04
N THR A 11 -4.11 -9.26 -5.71
CA THR A 11 -3.91 -7.95 -5.08
C THR A 11 -2.51 -7.40 -5.37
N LEU A 12 -1.48 -8.23 -5.26
CA LEU A 12 -0.10 -7.83 -5.57
C LEU A 12 0.05 -7.45 -7.06
N ILE A 13 -0.52 -8.24 -7.97
CA ILE A 13 -0.47 -7.97 -9.42
C ILE A 13 -1.20 -6.66 -9.74
N ALA A 14 -2.37 -6.42 -9.13
CA ALA A 14 -3.11 -5.18 -9.32
C ALA A 14 -2.31 -3.96 -8.84
N LEU A 15 -1.66 -4.05 -7.67
CA LEU A 15 -0.82 -2.98 -7.12
C LEU A 15 0.43 -2.72 -7.97
N VAL A 16 1.09 -3.79 -8.44
CA VAL A 16 2.24 -3.67 -9.34
C VAL A 16 1.82 -3.08 -10.69
N GLY A 17 0.66 -3.47 -11.23
CA GLY A 17 0.11 -2.89 -12.45
C GLY A 17 -0.14 -1.39 -12.32
N VAL A 18 -0.78 -0.98 -11.22
CA VAL A 18 -0.99 0.44 -10.89
C VAL A 18 0.35 1.19 -10.76
N TYR A 19 1.33 0.58 -10.09
CA TYR A 19 2.67 1.15 -9.96
C TYR A 19 3.37 1.34 -11.32
N LEU A 20 3.30 0.36 -12.21
CA LEU A 20 3.89 0.43 -13.56
C LEU A 20 3.25 1.52 -14.42
N VAL A 21 1.93 1.75 -14.29
CA VAL A 21 1.25 2.88 -14.94
C VAL A 21 1.78 4.20 -14.39
N GLY A 22 2.06 4.29 -13.09
CA GLY A 22 2.73 5.44 -12.48
C GLY A 22 4.13 5.70 -13.05
N VAL A 23 4.93 4.64 -13.25
CA VAL A 23 6.27 4.74 -13.86
C VAL A 23 6.19 5.17 -15.33
N ALA A 24 5.28 4.61 -16.12
CA ALA A 24 5.05 5.04 -17.49
C ALA A 24 4.62 6.51 -17.56
N SER A 25 3.77 6.94 -16.62
CA SER A 25 3.35 8.34 -16.49
C SER A 25 4.51 9.26 -16.09
N PHE A 26 5.46 8.78 -15.27
CA PHE A 26 6.66 9.54 -14.93
C PHE A 26 7.50 9.89 -16.16
N VAL A 27 7.70 8.93 -17.07
CA VAL A 27 8.44 9.19 -18.31
C VAL A 27 7.77 10.33 -19.10
N CYS A 28 6.45 10.28 -19.27
CA CYS A 28 5.70 11.31 -20.01
C CYS A 28 5.73 12.70 -19.32
N PHE A 29 5.52 12.76 -18.01
CA PHE A 29 5.42 14.02 -17.25
C PHE A 29 6.79 14.63 -16.89
N PHE A 30 7.87 13.83 -16.90
CA PHE A 30 9.23 14.33 -16.79
C PHE A 30 9.56 15.26 -17.96
N PHE A 31 9.17 14.89 -19.19
CA PHE A 31 9.34 15.75 -20.37
C PHE A 31 8.41 16.96 -20.39
N LEU A 32 7.34 16.98 -19.58
CA LEU A 32 6.42 18.11 -19.42
C LEU A 32 6.83 19.09 -18.31
N GLY A 33 7.98 18.86 -17.65
CA GLY A 33 8.53 19.77 -16.63
C GLY A 33 7.81 19.75 -15.27
N ASN A 34 6.87 18.81 -15.06
CA ASN A 34 6.16 18.65 -13.78
C ASN A 34 6.25 17.20 -13.28
N PRO A 35 7.45 16.75 -12.84
CA PRO A 35 7.67 15.37 -12.43
C PRO A 35 7.01 15.04 -11.08
N GLY A 36 6.60 16.03 -10.28
CA GLY A 36 6.08 15.82 -8.93
C GLY A 36 4.75 15.11 -8.86
N LEU A 37 3.94 15.20 -9.92
CA LEU A 37 2.67 14.47 -10.00
C LEU A 37 2.89 12.95 -10.05
N PRO A 38 3.59 12.40 -11.05
CA PRO A 38 3.87 10.96 -11.12
C PRO A 38 4.83 10.50 -10.01
N LEU A 39 5.79 11.32 -9.58
CA LEU A 39 6.70 10.96 -8.48
C LEU A 39 5.96 10.73 -7.18
N GLY A 40 5.00 11.61 -6.85
CA GLY A 40 4.19 11.40 -5.65
C GLY A 40 3.36 10.12 -5.77
N TRP A 41 2.80 9.82 -6.94
CA TRP A 41 2.04 8.60 -7.16
C TRP A 41 2.89 7.33 -7.02
N ILE A 42 4.11 7.33 -7.59
CA ILE A 42 5.09 6.23 -7.48
C ILE A 42 5.52 6.07 -6.02
N PHE A 43 5.89 7.15 -5.35
CA PHE A 43 6.33 7.11 -3.96
C PHE A 43 5.20 6.62 -3.04
N GLY A 44 3.98 7.12 -3.25
CA GLY A 44 2.78 6.69 -2.55
C GLY A 44 2.51 5.19 -2.75
N GLY A 45 2.50 4.75 -4.02
CA GLY A 45 2.29 3.35 -4.38
C GLY A 45 3.37 2.42 -3.83
N ALA A 46 4.65 2.82 -3.87
CA ALA A 46 5.76 2.05 -3.30
C ALA A 46 5.59 1.83 -1.80
N LEU A 47 5.25 2.89 -1.05
CA LEU A 47 4.98 2.79 0.39
C LEU A 47 3.81 1.84 0.68
N MET A 48 2.76 1.85 -0.14
CA MET A 48 1.64 0.91 0.02
C MET A 48 2.02 -0.53 -0.29
N ILE A 49 2.84 -0.78 -1.32
CA ILE A 49 3.35 -2.13 -1.61
C ILE A 49 4.17 -2.64 -0.43
N LEU A 50 5.06 -1.81 0.14
CA LEU A 50 5.83 -2.15 1.33
C LEU A 50 4.93 -2.42 2.54
N ALA A 51 3.91 -1.58 2.75
CA ALA A 51 2.93 -1.77 3.80
C ALA A 51 2.19 -3.12 3.64
N TYR A 52 1.77 -3.46 2.43
CA TYR A 52 1.11 -4.73 2.14
C TYR A 52 2.04 -5.94 2.34
N LEU A 53 3.28 -5.89 1.85
CA LEU A 53 4.24 -6.96 2.08
C LEU A 53 4.46 -7.19 3.57
N SER A 54 4.58 -6.13 4.36
CA SER A 54 4.69 -6.27 5.80
C SER A 54 3.42 -6.86 6.45
N ILE A 55 2.21 -6.69 5.88
CA ILE A 55 1.00 -7.41 6.34
C ILE A 55 1.19 -8.91 6.07
N VAL A 56 1.55 -9.27 4.85
CA VAL A 56 1.73 -10.68 4.45
C VAL A 56 2.81 -11.36 5.31
N PHE A 57 3.95 -10.73 5.53
CA PHE A 57 5.03 -11.28 6.37
C PHE A 57 4.61 -11.39 7.84
N SER A 58 3.94 -10.37 8.38
CA SER A 58 3.42 -10.40 9.75
C SER A 58 2.39 -11.51 9.94
N SER A 59 1.45 -11.66 9.00
CA SER A 59 0.41 -12.70 9.05
C SER A 59 1.02 -14.09 8.97
N LYS A 60 2.01 -14.31 8.09
CA LYS A 60 2.76 -15.58 8.02
C LYS A 60 3.56 -15.85 9.29
N ALA A 61 4.18 -14.84 9.89
CA ALA A 61 4.91 -14.97 11.14
C ALA A 61 3.99 -15.32 12.32
N ILE A 62 2.78 -14.74 12.39
CA ILE A 62 1.77 -15.11 13.40
C ILE A 62 1.30 -16.55 13.19
N LEU A 63 0.95 -16.93 11.96
CA LEU A 63 0.47 -18.28 11.64
C LEU A 63 1.54 -19.36 11.90
N ASN A 64 2.80 -19.09 11.57
CA ASN A 64 3.92 -20.01 11.84
C ASN A 64 4.38 -19.97 13.30
N GLY A 65 4.22 -18.83 13.99
CA GLY A 65 4.56 -18.63 15.40
C GLY A 65 3.50 -19.14 16.37
N ALA A 66 2.33 -19.60 15.89
CA ALA A 66 1.29 -20.23 16.71
C ALA A 66 1.75 -21.53 17.41
N THR A 67 2.93 -22.05 17.06
CA THR A 67 3.60 -23.17 17.75
C THR A 67 4.49 -22.75 18.92
N GLY A 68 4.75 -21.45 19.13
CA GLY A 68 5.67 -20.96 20.17
C GLY A 68 5.31 -19.56 20.70
N LYS A 69 4.87 -19.51 21.96
CA LYS A 69 4.44 -18.36 22.78
C LYS A 69 5.09 -17.00 22.41
N GLY A 70 4.26 -15.97 22.17
CA GLY A 70 4.58 -14.54 22.38
C GLY A 70 5.30 -13.78 21.26
N VAL A 71 6.07 -14.45 20.40
CA VAL A 71 6.92 -13.76 19.41
C VAL A 71 6.11 -13.18 18.23
N GLY A 72 5.09 -13.89 17.74
CA GLY A 72 4.30 -13.47 16.58
C GLY A 72 3.53 -12.14 16.78
N THR A 73 3.00 -11.92 17.98
CA THR A 73 2.20 -10.71 18.30
C THR A 73 3.08 -9.45 18.36
N SER A 74 4.30 -9.56 18.90
CA SER A 74 5.24 -8.45 18.97
C SER A 74 5.70 -7.97 17.59
N PHE A 75 5.94 -8.91 16.66
CA PHE A 75 6.26 -8.57 15.26
C PHE A 75 5.09 -7.86 14.57
N ALA A 76 3.85 -8.27 14.83
CA ALA A 76 2.68 -7.64 14.24
C ALA A 76 2.48 -6.19 14.69
N VAL A 77 2.72 -5.91 15.97
CA VAL A 77 2.67 -4.54 16.51
C VAL A 77 3.80 -3.69 15.90
N MET A 78 5.03 -4.23 15.86
CA MET A 78 6.19 -3.53 15.29
C MET A 78 5.98 -3.16 13.82
N PHE A 79 5.53 -4.11 12.99
CA PHE A 79 5.24 -3.83 11.58
C PHE A 79 4.08 -2.86 11.39
N SER A 80 3.07 -2.90 12.27
CA SER A 80 1.96 -1.94 12.20
C SER A 80 2.40 -0.51 12.55
N LEU A 81 3.24 -0.35 13.57
CA LEU A 81 3.84 0.95 13.89
C LEU A 81 4.76 1.45 12.77
N LEU A 82 5.58 0.58 12.20
CA LEU A 82 6.45 0.92 11.07
C LEU A 82 5.64 1.43 9.87
N ARG A 83 4.48 0.84 9.57
CA ARG A 83 3.59 1.32 8.50
C ARG A 83 3.06 2.73 8.79
N ILE A 84 2.59 2.98 10.01
CA ILE A 84 2.08 4.30 10.39
C ILE A 84 3.18 5.34 10.23
N ILE A 85 4.39 5.04 10.69
CA ILE A 85 5.55 5.93 10.57
C ILE A 85 5.92 6.16 9.10
N LEU A 86 5.93 5.13 8.26
CA LEU A 86 6.25 5.24 6.84
C LEU A 86 5.21 6.05 6.06
N LEU A 87 3.92 5.83 6.31
CA LEU A 87 2.83 6.54 5.63
C LEU A 87 2.71 7.99 6.13
N ALA A 88 2.73 8.21 7.44
CA ALA A 88 2.71 9.55 8.01
C ALA A 88 3.98 10.33 7.65
N GLY A 89 5.15 9.67 7.68
CA GLY A 89 6.43 10.24 7.25
C GLY A 89 6.44 10.62 5.77
N GLY A 90 5.86 9.78 4.91
CA GLY A 90 5.71 10.07 3.48
C GLY A 90 4.82 11.29 3.22
N LEU A 91 3.70 11.42 3.93
CA LEU A 91 2.83 12.62 3.86
C LEU A 91 3.49 13.85 4.45
N PHE A 92 4.22 13.71 5.55
CA PHE A 92 4.94 14.82 6.17
C PHE A 92 6.04 15.36 5.25
N LEU A 93 6.86 14.47 4.68
CA LEU A 93 7.93 14.82 3.75
C LEU A 93 7.37 15.47 2.48
N SER A 94 6.33 14.89 1.89
CA SER A 94 5.67 15.45 0.70
C SER A 94 4.94 16.75 0.98
N GLY A 95 4.32 16.90 2.15
CA GLY A 95 3.74 18.15 2.63
C GLY A 95 4.79 19.25 2.80
N PHE A 96 5.97 18.92 3.34
CA PHE A 96 7.08 19.85 3.43
C PHE A 96 7.57 20.30 2.05
N TYR A 97 7.75 19.37 1.11
CA TYR A 97 8.12 19.70 -0.27
C TYR A 97 7.06 20.56 -0.99
N THR A 98 5.77 20.28 -0.75
CA THR A 98 4.66 20.96 -1.41
C THR A 98 4.44 22.37 -0.84
N TYR A 99 4.35 22.51 0.48
CA TYR A 99 3.92 23.76 1.11
C TYR A 99 5.07 24.63 1.58
N LYS A 100 6.21 24.04 1.98
CA LYS A 100 7.34 24.81 2.50
C LYS A 100 8.38 25.11 1.42
N LEU A 101 8.76 24.11 0.63
CA LEU A 101 9.76 24.26 -0.43
C LEU A 101 9.15 24.66 -1.78
N GLN A 102 7.82 24.60 -1.95
CA GLN A 102 7.11 24.85 -3.22
C GLN A 102 7.76 24.15 -4.42
N SER A 103 8.24 22.92 -4.20
CA SER A 103 9.02 22.18 -5.18
C SER A 103 8.11 21.38 -6.11
N ASN A 104 8.42 21.41 -7.41
CA ASN A 104 7.71 20.64 -8.44
C ASN A 104 8.10 19.14 -8.46
N TRP A 105 8.89 18.69 -7.49
CA TRP A 105 9.42 17.32 -7.43
C TRP A 105 8.55 16.34 -6.64
N LEU A 106 7.78 16.82 -5.66
CA LEU A 106 6.99 15.94 -4.81
C LEU A 106 5.73 16.67 -4.34
N ASN A 107 4.57 16.10 -4.64
CA ASN A 107 3.29 16.70 -4.30
C ASN A 107 2.53 15.82 -3.28
N VAL A 108 2.09 16.42 -2.18
CA VAL A 108 1.39 15.71 -1.09
C VAL A 108 0.10 15.04 -1.56
N TRP A 109 -0.63 15.67 -2.49
CA TRP A 109 -1.90 15.15 -2.99
C TRP A 109 -1.68 13.94 -3.89
N THR A 110 -0.59 13.90 -4.65
CA THR A 110 -0.28 12.73 -5.48
C THR A 110 0.31 11.58 -4.67
N VAL A 111 1.06 11.87 -3.60
CA VAL A 111 1.45 10.86 -2.60
C VAL A 111 0.23 10.26 -1.92
N PHE A 112 -0.69 11.10 -1.46
CA PHE A 112 -1.96 10.64 -0.88
C PHE A 112 -2.79 9.84 -1.90
N GLY A 113 -2.87 10.30 -3.15
CA GLY A 113 -3.52 9.57 -4.23
C GLY A 113 -2.90 8.20 -4.48
N GLY A 114 -1.57 8.07 -4.37
CA GLY A 114 -0.86 6.80 -4.45
C GLY A 114 -1.17 5.83 -3.30
N TYR A 115 -1.74 6.31 -2.18
CA TYR A 115 -2.18 5.44 -1.08
C TYR A 115 -3.54 4.78 -1.31
N LEU A 116 -4.41 5.41 -2.12
CA LEU A 116 -5.78 4.96 -2.34
C LEU A 116 -5.95 3.59 -2.98
N PRO A 117 -5.14 3.16 -3.98
CA PRO A 117 -5.38 1.91 -4.71
C PRO A 117 -5.51 0.70 -3.78
N LEU A 118 -4.69 0.61 -2.74
CA LEU A 118 -4.74 -0.51 -1.80
C LEU A 118 -5.96 -0.43 -0.88
N GLY A 119 -6.33 0.77 -0.41
CA GLY A 119 -7.53 0.98 0.40
C GLY A 119 -8.80 0.62 -0.36
N ILE A 120 -8.86 0.98 -1.65
CA ILE A 120 -9.96 0.62 -2.54
C ILE A 120 -9.98 -0.90 -2.79
N VAL A 121 -8.84 -1.51 -3.13
CA VAL A 121 -8.78 -2.96 -3.41
C VAL A 121 -9.13 -3.78 -2.17
N THR A 122 -8.63 -3.41 -0.99
CA THR A 122 -8.96 -4.09 0.27
C THR A 122 -10.42 -3.89 0.67
N GLY A 123 -10.97 -2.68 0.50
CA GLY A 123 -12.38 -2.40 0.75
C GLY A 123 -13.31 -3.21 -0.16
N ILE A 124 -13.01 -3.26 -1.47
CA ILE A 124 -13.79 -4.05 -2.44
C ILE A 124 -13.69 -5.55 -2.13
N THR A 125 -12.49 -6.06 -1.87
CA THR A 125 -12.28 -7.47 -1.54
C THR A 125 -13.02 -7.86 -0.27
N GLY A 126 -12.94 -7.03 0.78
CA GLY A 126 -13.67 -7.22 2.03
C GLY A 126 -15.19 -7.23 1.82
N PHE A 127 -15.71 -6.31 1.01
CA PHE A 127 -17.14 -6.25 0.70
C PHE A 127 -17.63 -7.49 -0.05
N ILE A 128 -16.89 -7.96 -1.06
CA ILE A 128 -17.23 -9.17 -1.81
C ILE A 128 -17.22 -10.41 -0.90
N ASN A 129 -16.21 -10.55 -0.04
CA ASN A 129 -16.11 -11.66 0.89
C ASN A 129 -17.24 -11.65 1.94
N SER A 130 -17.63 -10.48 2.44
CA SER A 130 -18.77 -10.36 3.36
C SER A 130 -20.09 -10.84 2.75
N ARG A 131 -20.30 -10.61 1.43
CA ARG A 131 -21.50 -11.08 0.72
C ARG A 131 -21.48 -12.58 0.45
N LYS A 132 -20.31 -13.16 0.15
CA LYS A 132 -20.17 -14.62 -0.03
C LYS A 132 -20.46 -15.37 1.25
N SER A 133 -19.86 -14.94 2.37
CA SER A 133 -20.09 -15.57 3.67
C SER A 133 -21.55 -15.49 4.13
N LYS A 134 -22.31 -14.49 3.67
CA LYS A 134 -23.73 -14.34 3.98
C LYS A 134 -24.64 -15.28 3.15
N LYS A 135 -24.21 -15.65 1.94
CA LYS A 135 -24.93 -16.58 1.05
C LYS A 135 -24.68 -18.06 1.32
N GLU A 136 -23.59 -18.41 2.00
CA GLU A 136 -23.29 -19.81 2.39
C GLU A 136 -23.99 -20.24 3.69
N VAL A 137 -24.64 -19.29 4.38
CA VAL A 137 -25.36 -19.52 5.65
C VAL A 137 -26.89 -19.56 5.44
N GLU A 138 -27.36 -19.24 4.23
CA GLU A 138 -28.75 -19.40 3.78
C GLU A 138 -28.91 -20.69 2.97
#